data_AF-A0A4R6F8Y4-F1
#
_entry.id   AF-A0A4R6F8Y4-F1
#
_cell.length_a   1.000
_cell.length_b   1.000
_cell.length_c   1.000
_cell.angle_alpha   90.00
_cell.angle_beta   90.00
_cell.angle_gamma   90.00
#
_symmetry.space_group_name_H-M   'P 1'
#
loop_
_entity.id
_entity.type
_entity.pdbx_description
1 polymer ?
#
loop_
_entity_poly.entity_id
_entity_poly.type
_entity_poly.pdbx_seq_one_letter_code
_entity_poly.pdbx_strand_id
1 'polypeptide(L)'
;MPLRACRGSGKILLLSLQSLYVPAVAGRILKRRKNLLKRLNMDLLSRVLSLIPVTGRLDVRCHFGAPWVISHGNSAVREIPYHVLLSGEAVLEYGDSAPEKLMAGDIIVFPAGGAHRIYDGSGEPASPLVERQSMSLTVAENEGVGAQADVLCGRFLVGAVPDRLLRDHLPGRLVVRSALHGRGATDGEGDPAASMAGSRLARLIELMREEAVDEGPGSETLIGHLSAALFALTLRFASVGPQAPHGLLALAGRPRLQPAISAMFESPAKPWTLDQFAALCNMSRATFVRQFQDAIGRSATDVLTEVRMTLAGRTLLQSGLAVAEIGEMVGYQSDAAFQRVFKRLIGVTPARYRASGGQVEAG
;
A
#
# COMPACT_ATOMS: atom_id res chain seq x y z
N MET A 1 -35.61 -54.71 64.25
CA MET A 1 -36.41 -55.61 63.38
C MET A 1 -36.87 -54.81 62.15
N PRO A 2 -36.94 -55.44 60.96
CA PRO A 2 -36.05 -55.19 59.82
C PRO A 2 -36.60 -54.13 58.84
N LEU A 3 -35.82 -53.54 57.93
CA LEU A 3 -35.50 -54.14 56.61
C LEU A 3 -34.26 -53.50 55.95
N ARG A 4 -33.36 -54.37 55.51
CA ARG A 4 -32.18 -54.12 54.68
C ARG A 4 -32.53 -54.23 53.19
N ALA A 5 -31.94 -53.31 52.42
CA ALA A 5 -31.29 -53.45 51.10
C ALA A 5 -31.70 -54.57 50.12
N CYS A 6 -31.93 -54.21 48.85
CA CYS A 6 -30.94 -54.37 47.76
C CYS A 6 -31.48 -54.01 46.35
N ARG A 7 -30.66 -53.23 45.62
CA ARG A 7 -30.29 -53.29 44.18
C ARG A 7 -31.37 -53.26 43.08
N GLY A 8 -31.13 -52.39 42.09
CA GLY A 8 -31.36 -52.74 40.68
C GLY A 8 -31.81 -51.63 39.75
N SER A 9 -30.83 -50.90 39.18
CA SER A 9 -30.75 -50.50 37.77
C SER A 9 -31.91 -49.73 37.09
N GLY A 10 -31.61 -48.49 36.70
CA GLY A 10 -31.98 -48.00 35.36
C GLY A 10 -32.73 -46.68 35.28
N LYS A 11 -32.02 -45.65 34.81
CA LYS A 11 -32.51 -44.53 33.97
C LYS A 11 -33.38 -43.44 34.65
N ILE A 12 -32.81 -42.23 34.80
CA ILE A 12 -33.15 -40.99 34.03
C ILE A 12 -32.78 -39.71 34.80
N LEU A 13 -32.04 -38.85 34.07
CA LEU A 13 -31.76 -37.41 34.24
C LEU A 13 -31.12 -36.88 35.54
N LEU A 14 -29.81 -36.60 35.43
CA LEU A 14 -29.16 -35.49 36.15
C LEU A 14 -29.71 -34.15 35.62
N LEU A 15 -30.14 -33.26 36.51
CA LEU A 15 -30.17 -31.83 36.26
C LEU A 15 -29.23 -31.11 37.23
N SER A 16 -28.16 -30.58 36.62
CA SER A 16 -27.54 -29.28 36.88
C SER A 16 -26.74 -29.07 38.18
N LEU A 17 -25.47 -29.45 38.12
CA LEU A 17 -24.37 -28.82 38.85
C LEU A 17 -24.01 -27.46 38.24
N GLN A 18 -23.56 -26.57 39.12
CA GLN A 18 -23.07 -25.22 38.90
C GLN A 18 -21.90 -25.11 37.88
N SER A 19 -21.75 -23.88 37.39
CA SER A 19 -20.48 -23.23 37.02
C SER A 19 -19.76 -23.71 35.75
N LEU A 20 -19.82 -22.89 34.70
CA LEU A 20 -18.73 -22.60 33.75
C LEU A 20 -19.28 -21.81 32.55
N TYR A 21 -19.17 -20.47 32.55
CA TYR A 21 -19.25 -19.71 31.30
C TYR A 21 -18.47 -18.38 31.37
N VAL A 22 -17.14 -18.47 31.51
CA VAL A 22 -16.22 -17.39 31.13
C VAL A 22 -15.07 -17.87 30.20
N PRO A 23 -15.29 -18.50 29.02
CA PRO A 23 -14.20 -18.73 28.06
C PRO A 23 -14.12 -17.67 26.94
N ALA A 24 -15.24 -17.03 26.58
CA ALA A 24 -15.34 -16.26 25.34
C ALA A 24 -14.71 -14.85 25.39
N VAL A 25 -14.56 -14.27 26.58
CA VAL A 25 -13.95 -12.94 26.78
C VAL A 25 -12.42 -13.06 26.88
N ALA A 26 -11.93 -14.04 27.65
CA ALA A 26 -10.50 -14.34 27.77
C ALA A 26 -9.89 -14.75 26.41
N GLY A 27 -10.59 -15.57 25.62
CA GLY A 27 -10.15 -15.95 24.26
C GLY A 27 -10.07 -14.76 23.28
N ARG A 28 -10.99 -13.80 23.35
CA ARG A 28 -10.96 -12.57 22.53
C ARG A 28 -9.83 -11.63 22.96
N ILE A 29 -9.57 -11.51 24.26
CA ILE A 29 -8.47 -10.71 24.80
C ILE A 29 -7.11 -11.33 24.44
N LEU A 30 -6.96 -12.65 24.57
CA LEU A 30 -5.73 -13.38 24.18
C LEU A 30 -5.48 -13.34 22.67
N LYS A 31 -6.52 -13.45 21.83
CA LYS A 31 -6.41 -13.33 20.36
C LYS A 31 -6.11 -11.89 19.94
N ARG A 32 -6.70 -10.88 20.59
CA ARG A 32 -6.33 -9.47 20.43
C ARG A 32 -4.89 -9.22 20.86
N ARG A 33 -4.43 -9.78 21.99
CA ARG A 33 -3.06 -9.62 22.52
C ARG A 33 -2.01 -10.35 21.66
N LYS A 34 -2.32 -11.53 21.12
CA LYS A 34 -1.48 -12.23 20.12
C LYS A 34 -1.42 -11.48 18.78
N ASN A 35 -2.53 -10.92 18.29
CA ASN A 35 -2.52 -10.06 17.11
C ASN A 35 -1.80 -8.73 17.36
N LEU A 36 -1.85 -8.20 18.58
CA LEU A 36 -1.09 -7.02 19.02
C LEU A 36 0.41 -7.33 19.05
N LEU A 37 0.82 -8.46 19.64
CA LEU A 37 2.21 -8.94 19.67
C LEU A 37 2.75 -9.27 18.27
N LYS A 38 1.91 -9.80 17.38
CA LYS A 38 2.28 -10.03 15.97
C LYS A 38 2.45 -8.71 15.20
N ARG A 39 1.67 -7.67 15.55
CA ARG A 39 1.83 -6.30 15.02
C ARG A 39 3.03 -5.56 15.61
N LEU A 40 3.41 -5.86 16.86
CA LEU A 40 4.56 -5.28 17.58
C LEU A 40 5.92 -5.67 16.95
N ASN A 41 5.99 -6.74 16.15
CA ASN A 41 7.23 -7.22 15.52
C ASN A 41 7.32 -6.97 14.01
N MET A 42 6.42 -6.16 13.45
CA MET A 42 6.43 -5.83 12.02
C MET A 42 7.42 -4.71 11.71
N ASP A 43 8.17 -4.85 10.64
CA ASP A 43 8.97 -3.78 10.06
C ASP A 43 8.07 -2.64 9.52
N LEU A 44 8.66 -1.48 9.25
CA LEU A 44 7.94 -0.29 8.80
C LEU A 44 7.14 -0.53 7.50
N LEU A 45 7.72 -1.22 6.53
CA LEU A 45 7.07 -1.46 5.25
C LEU A 45 5.86 -2.38 5.43
N SER A 46 6.00 -3.45 6.22
CA SER A 46 4.88 -4.31 6.60
C SER A 46 3.75 -3.52 7.29
N ARG A 47 4.07 -2.52 8.12
CA ARG A 47 3.06 -1.65 8.76
C ARG A 47 2.35 -0.76 7.74
N VAL A 48 3.10 -0.08 6.88
CA VAL A 48 2.54 0.78 5.82
C VAL A 48 1.59 -0.03 4.94
N LEU A 49 2.03 -1.19 4.44
CA LEU A 49 1.21 -2.08 3.61
C LEU A 49 -0.03 -2.63 4.35
N SER A 50 0.05 -2.85 5.68
CA SER A 50 -1.11 -3.30 6.47
C SER A 50 -2.15 -2.22 6.74
N LEU A 51 -1.72 -0.95 6.78
CA LEU A 51 -2.58 0.20 7.00
C LEU A 51 -3.29 0.61 5.73
N ILE A 52 -2.63 0.38 4.60
CA ILE A 52 -3.03 0.79 3.28
C ILE A 52 -3.19 -0.48 2.42
N PRO A 53 -4.25 -1.28 2.68
CA PRO A 53 -4.53 -2.41 1.81
C PRO A 53 -4.85 -1.86 0.42
N VAL A 54 -4.09 -2.35 -0.56
CA VAL A 54 -4.35 -2.08 -1.98
C VAL A 54 -5.01 -3.28 -2.61
N THR A 55 -5.98 -3.03 -3.47
CA THR A 55 -6.46 -4.00 -4.45
C THR A 55 -5.85 -3.64 -5.78
N GLY A 56 -5.15 -4.57 -6.42
CA GLY A 56 -4.62 -4.34 -7.74
C GLY A 56 -5.66 -4.64 -8.82
N ARG A 57 -5.57 -3.91 -9.93
CA ARG A 57 -6.25 -4.21 -11.19
C ARG A 57 -5.25 -4.07 -12.33
N LEU A 58 -5.35 -4.98 -13.29
CA LEU A 58 -4.77 -4.82 -14.61
C LEU A 58 -5.92 -4.46 -15.53
N ASP A 59 -5.89 -3.26 -16.11
CA ASP A 59 -6.99 -2.78 -16.93
C ASP A 59 -6.74 -3.14 -18.41
N VAL A 60 -5.51 -2.91 -18.89
CA VAL A 60 -5.14 -3.07 -20.31
C VAL A 60 -3.76 -3.70 -20.45
N ARG A 61 -3.62 -4.66 -21.37
CA ARG A 61 -2.33 -5.03 -21.96
C ARG A 61 -2.19 -4.37 -23.32
N CYS A 62 -1.15 -3.58 -23.48
CA CYS A 62 -0.85 -2.85 -24.70
C CYS A 62 0.26 -3.59 -25.47
N HIS A 63 -0.04 -4.02 -26.69
CA HIS A 63 0.94 -4.63 -27.59
C HIS A 63 1.02 -3.86 -28.89
N PHE A 64 2.06 -3.03 -29.05
CA PHE A 64 2.14 -2.04 -30.12
C PHE A 64 3.42 -2.18 -30.94
N GLY A 65 3.33 -1.86 -32.23
CA GLY A 65 4.46 -1.41 -33.02
C GLY A 65 4.47 0.11 -33.18
N ALA A 66 5.66 0.71 -33.25
CA ALA A 66 5.81 2.14 -33.48
C ALA A 66 5.18 2.57 -34.83
N PRO A 67 4.56 3.78 -34.90
CA PRO A 67 4.39 4.75 -33.81
C PRO A 67 3.19 4.47 -32.90
N TRP A 68 3.35 4.73 -31.61
CA TRP A 68 2.30 4.54 -30.60
C TRP A 68 2.41 5.53 -29.44
N VAL A 69 1.27 5.81 -28.80
CA VAL A 69 1.17 6.66 -27.61
C VAL A 69 0.11 6.11 -26.66
N ILE A 70 0.43 6.10 -25.37
CA ILE A 70 -0.48 5.88 -24.27
C ILE A 70 -0.61 7.19 -23.52
N SER A 71 -1.81 7.77 -23.48
CA SER A 71 -2.10 9.02 -22.77
C SER A 71 -3.07 8.76 -21.63
N HIS A 72 -2.68 9.14 -20.42
CA HIS A 72 -3.51 9.04 -19.23
C HIS A 72 -3.82 10.43 -18.67
N GLY A 73 -5.11 10.69 -18.43
CA GLY A 73 -5.56 11.86 -17.67
C GLY A 73 -5.29 11.71 -16.16
N ASN A 74 -5.69 12.72 -15.39
CA ASN A 74 -5.66 12.62 -13.93
C ASN A 74 -6.59 11.50 -13.46
N SER A 75 -6.10 10.68 -12.55
CA SER A 75 -6.83 9.54 -12.00
C SER A 75 -7.83 9.97 -10.94
N ALA A 76 -8.83 9.11 -10.72
CA ALA A 76 -9.78 9.33 -9.64
C ALA A 76 -9.09 9.23 -8.27
N VAL A 77 -9.74 9.81 -7.26
CA VAL A 77 -9.28 9.76 -5.87
C VAL A 77 -9.16 8.30 -5.41
N ARG A 78 -8.02 7.93 -4.81
CA ARG A 78 -7.63 6.56 -4.40
C ARG A 78 -7.27 5.59 -5.53
N GLU A 79 -7.04 6.09 -6.74
CA GLU A 79 -6.47 5.29 -7.82
C GLU A 79 -5.01 5.68 -8.05
N ILE A 80 -4.14 4.66 -8.09
CA ILE A 80 -2.71 4.81 -8.33
C ILE A 80 -2.39 4.05 -9.62
N PRO A 81 -2.27 4.74 -10.77
CA PRO A 81 -1.84 4.12 -12.00
C PRO A 81 -0.46 3.51 -11.89
N TYR A 82 -0.27 2.38 -12.55
CA TYR A 82 1.04 1.80 -12.77
C TYR A 82 1.17 1.26 -14.19
N HIS A 83 2.41 1.23 -14.66
CA HIS A 83 2.78 0.63 -15.94
C HIS A 83 4.01 -0.25 -15.76
N VAL A 84 4.01 -1.39 -16.44
CA VAL A 84 5.17 -2.29 -16.51
C VAL A 84 5.56 -2.45 -17.95
N LEU A 85 6.75 -1.99 -18.33
CA LEU A 85 7.28 -2.19 -19.67
C LEU A 85 7.82 -3.61 -19.76
N LEU A 86 7.09 -4.46 -20.45
CA LEU A 86 7.39 -5.88 -20.57
C LEU A 86 8.45 -6.15 -21.65
N SER A 87 8.40 -5.43 -22.77
CA SER A 87 9.41 -5.51 -23.83
C SER A 87 9.49 -4.19 -24.59
N GLY A 88 10.59 -3.99 -25.31
CA GLY A 88 10.83 -2.76 -26.07
C GLY A 88 11.40 -1.63 -25.23
N GLU A 89 11.30 -0.43 -25.79
CA GLU A 89 11.72 0.84 -25.17
C GLU A 89 10.55 1.82 -25.21
N ALA A 90 10.53 2.76 -24.28
CA ALA A 90 9.53 3.83 -24.27
C ALA A 90 10.13 5.13 -23.73
N VAL A 91 9.41 6.22 -23.93
CA VAL A 91 9.68 7.53 -23.36
C VAL A 91 8.49 7.92 -22.47
N LEU A 92 8.80 8.37 -21.25
CA LEU A 92 7.83 8.85 -20.29
C LEU A 92 7.87 10.38 -20.17
N GLU A 93 6.71 11.00 -20.32
CA GLU A 93 6.44 12.40 -20.03
C GLU A 93 5.49 12.51 -18.84
N TYR A 94 5.84 13.38 -17.87
CA TYR A 94 5.05 13.63 -16.67
C TYR A 94 5.31 15.03 -16.12
N GLY A 95 4.27 15.86 -16.10
CA GLY A 95 4.37 17.29 -15.73
C GLY A 95 5.42 18.01 -16.58
N ASP A 96 6.15 18.93 -15.96
CA ASP A 96 7.23 19.70 -16.62
C ASP A 96 8.60 19.00 -16.52
N SER A 97 8.63 17.71 -16.17
CA SER A 97 9.88 16.96 -16.09
C SER A 97 10.44 16.66 -17.47
N ALA A 98 11.77 16.63 -17.60
CA ALA A 98 12.41 16.16 -18.82
C ALA A 98 11.93 14.72 -19.15
N PRO A 99 11.72 14.39 -20.43
CA PRO A 99 11.34 13.05 -20.85
C PRO A 99 12.35 12.01 -20.35
N GLU A 100 11.84 10.91 -19.80
CA GLU A 100 12.66 9.82 -19.24
C GLU A 100 12.58 8.58 -20.12
N LYS A 101 13.72 8.03 -20.54
CA LYS A 101 13.77 6.77 -21.29
C LYS A 101 13.52 5.59 -20.36
N LEU A 102 12.66 4.67 -20.81
CA LEU A 102 12.26 3.45 -20.14
C LEU A 102 12.71 2.24 -20.96
N MET A 103 13.03 1.16 -20.26
CA MET A 103 13.46 -0.13 -20.82
C MET A 103 12.59 -1.27 -20.29
N ALA A 104 12.59 -2.39 -21.00
CA ALA A 104 11.96 -3.62 -20.52
C ALA A 104 12.40 -3.96 -19.07
N GLY A 105 11.42 -4.22 -18.21
CA GLY A 105 11.56 -4.45 -16.77
C GLY A 105 11.30 -3.22 -15.90
N ASP A 106 11.23 -2.02 -16.49
CA ASP A 106 10.91 -0.82 -15.74
C ASP A 106 9.44 -0.82 -15.31
N ILE A 107 9.23 -0.47 -14.04
CA ILE A 107 7.91 -0.28 -13.43
C ILE A 107 7.77 1.20 -13.09
N ILE A 108 6.65 1.78 -13.51
CA ILE A 108 6.30 3.17 -13.23
C ILE A 108 5.04 3.16 -12.38
N VAL A 109 5.05 3.91 -11.28
CA VAL A 109 3.90 4.09 -10.39
C VAL A 109 3.65 5.58 -10.21
N PHE A 110 2.38 5.99 -10.23
CA PHE A 110 1.95 7.37 -10.01
C PHE A 110 1.12 7.51 -8.73
N PRO A 111 1.75 7.57 -7.54
CA PRO A 111 1.03 7.65 -6.25
C PRO A 111 0.02 8.79 -6.15
N ALA A 112 0.29 9.90 -6.83
CA ALA A 112 -0.60 11.07 -6.87
C ALA A 112 -1.68 11.00 -7.97
N GLY A 113 -1.65 9.99 -8.84
CA GLY A 113 -2.61 9.84 -9.94
C GLY A 113 -2.47 10.92 -11.03
N GLY A 114 -1.31 11.56 -11.17
CA GLY A 114 -1.12 12.64 -12.13
C GLY A 114 -1.13 12.18 -13.58
N ALA A 115 -1.62 13.05 -14.47
CA ALA A 115 -1.62 12.84 -15.91
C ALA A 115 -0.19 12.60 -16.44
N HIS A 116 -0.07 11.66 -17.38
CA HIS A 116 1.22 11.26 -17.95
C HIS A 116 1.03 10.65 -19.35
N ARG A 117 2.13 10.60 -20.08
CA ARG A 117 2.17 10.04 -21.43
C ARG A 117 3.37 9.10 -21.56
N ILE A 118 3.13 7.93 -22.14
CA ILE A 118 4.16 6.93 -22.46
C ILE A 118 4.09 6.69 -23.97
N TYR A 119 5.20 6.77 -24.68
CA TYR A 119 5.22 6.66 -26.14
C TYR A 119 6.54 6.08 -26.66
N ASP A 120 6.57 5.79 -27.95
CA ASP A 120 7.69 5.17 -28.66
C ASP A 120 8.94 6.07 -28.85
N GLY A 121 8.82 7.36 -28.55
CA GLY A 121 9.90 8.35 -28.74
C GLY A 121 9.99 8.97 -30.14
N SER A 122 9.20 8.51 -31.13
CA SER A 122 9.31 9.02 -32.51
C SER A 122 8.75 10.44 -32.67
N GLY A 123 7.74 10.79 -31.87
CA GLY A 123 7.00 12.05 -32.00
C GLY A 123 6.00 12.06 -33.16
N GLU A 124 5.89 10.97 -33.90
CA GLU A 124 4.94 10.81 -35.00
C GLU A 124 3.51 10.54 -34.49
N PRO A 125 2.46 10.81 -35.30
CA PRO A 125 1.10 10.43 -34.97
C PRO A 125 0.99 8.91 -34.77
N ALA A 126 0.38 8.50 -33.66
CA ALA A 126 0.23 7.09 -33.33
C ALA A 126 -0.63 6.34 -34.36
N SER A 127 -0.24 5.10 -34.61
CA SER A 127 -1.02 4.18 -35.44
C SER A 127 -2.40 3.92 -34.82
N PRO A 128 -3.46 3.70 -35.62
CA PRO A 128 -4.79 3.40 -35.11
C PRO A 128 -4.79 2.21 -34.15
N LEU A 129 -5.47 2.40 -33.02
CA LEU A 129 -5.61 1.39 -31.97
C LEU A 129 -6.86 0.53 -32.20
N VAL A 130 -6.72 -0.78 -31.97
CA VAL A 130 -7.83 -1.74 -31.86
C VAL A 130 -7.82 -2.32 -30.46
N GLU A 131 -8.95 -2.20 -29.76
CA GLU A 131 -9.15 -2.81 -28.44
C GLU A 131 -10.04 -4.04 -28.56
N ARG A 132 -9.65 -5.11 -27.87
CA ARG A 132 -10.42 -6.34 -27.77
C ARG A 132 -10.58 -6.72 -26.31
N GLN A 133 -11.80 -7.04 -25.90
CA GLN A 133 -12.04 -7.61 -24.57
C GLN A 133 -11.64 -9.09 -24.58
N SER A 134 -10.72 -9.45 -23.70
CA SER A 134 -10.41 -10.84 -23.39
C SER A 134 -11.24 -11.32 -22.18
N MET A 135 -10.95 -12.50 -21.65
CA MET A 135 -11.69 -13.05 -20.51
C MET A 135 -11.47 -12.24 -19.22
N SER A 136 -10.27 -11.71 -19.01
CA SER A 136 -9.87 -11.07 -17.75
C SER A 136 -9.31 -9.65 -17.88
N LEU A 137 -8.97 -9.21 -19.10
CA LEU A 137 -8.45 -7.85 -19.36
C LEU A 137 -8.78 -7.36 -20.78
N THR A 138 -8.55 -6.08 -21.02
CA THR A 138 -8.60 -5.51 -22.37
C THR A 138 -7.23 -5.64 -23.03
N VAL A 139 -7.18 -6.12 -24.27
CA VAL A 139 -5.97 -6.14 -25.09
C VAL A 139 -6.05 -5.02 -26.11
N ALA A 140 -5.09 -4.10 -26.07
CA ALA A 140 -4.97 -2.98 -26.99
C ALA A 140 -3.81 -3.24 -27.95
N GLU A 141 -4.08 -3.21 -29.24
CA GLU A 141 -3.11 -3.50 -30.31
C GLU A 141 -3.14 -2.43 -31.40
N ASN A 142 -2.07 -2.34 -32.20
CA ASN A 142 -2.06 -1.54 -33.42
C ASN A 142 -1.38 -2.32 -34.58
N GLU A 143 -1.52 -1.80 -35.80
CA GLU A 143 -0.86 -2.36 -37.00
C GLU A 143 0.52 -1.72 -37.26
N GLY A 144 1.14 -1.12 -36.25
CA GLY A 144 2.46 -0.52 -36.39
C GLY A 144 3.51 -1.59 -36.71
N VAL A 145 4.31 -1.35 -37.74
CA VAL A 145 5.38 -2.27 -38.18
C VAL A 145 6.76 -1.91 -37.61
N GLY A 146 6.84 -0.83 -36.83
CA GLY A 146 8.08 -0.37 -36.21
C GLY A 146 8.50 -1.22 -35.00
N ALA A 147 9.38 -0.63 -34.17
CA ALA A 147 9.84 -1.26 -32.94
C ALA A 147 8.64 -1.64 -32.06
N GLN A 148 8.66 -2.87 -31.56
CA GLN A 148 7.56 -3.44 -30.78
C GLN A 148 7.72 -3.13 -29.29
N ALA A 149 6.61 -2.88 -28.62
CA ALA A 149 6.52 -2.70 -27.18
C ALA A 149 5.34 -3.50 -26.60
N ASP A 150 5.54 -4.09 -25.42
CA ASP A 150 4.51 -4.74 -24.63
C ASP A 150 4.45 -4.03 -23.27
N VAL A 151 3.27 -3.57 -22.84
CA VAL A 151 3.08 -2.79 -21.62
C VAL A 151 1.85 -3.29 -20.87
N LEU A 152 2.02 -3.61 -19.59
CA LEU A 152 0.89 -3.84 -18.69
C LEU A 152 0.49 -2.52 -18.04
N CYS A 153 -0.74 -2.10 -18.27
CA CYS A 153 -1.32 -0.89 -17.72
C CYS A 153 -2.40 -1.26 -16.69
N GLY A 154 -2.28 -0.73 -15.48
CA GLY A 154 -3.25 -1.00 -14.44
C GLY A 154 -3.28 0.08 -13.37
N ARG A 155 -4.01 -0.22 -12.30
CA ARG A 155 -4.12 0.67 -11.15
C ARG A 155 -4.20 -0.09 -9.84
N PHE A 156 -3.66 0.52 -8.79
CA PHE A 156 -3.93 0.12 -7.42
C PHE A 156 -5.08 0.94 -6.88
N LEU A 157 -6.09 0.26 -6.37
CA LEU A 157 -7.21 0.84 -5.66
C LEU A 157 -6.87 0.85 -4.18
N VAL A 158 -6.78 2.04 -3.61
CA VAL A 158 -6.52 2.21 -2.19
C VAL A 158 -7.84 2.23 -1.45
N GLY A 159 -7.93 1.48 -0.35
CA GLY A 159 -9.07 1.61 0.56
C GLY A 159 -9.23 3.05 1.05
N ALA A 160 -10.36 3.35 1.68
CA ALA A 160 -10.70 4.70 2.15
C ALA A 160 -9.93 5.12 3.43
N VAL A 161 -8.62 5.07 3.29
CA VAL A 161 -7.57 5.55 4.17
C VAL A 161 -7.09 6.88 3.59
N PRO A 162 -6.59 7.85 4.37
CA PRO A 162 -6.16 9.14 3.85
C PRO A 162 -5.08 8.96 2.81
N ASP A 163 -5.51 9.12 1.56
CA ASP A 163 -4.75 9.16 0.32
C ASP A 163 -3.49 10.04 0.44
N ARG A 164 -3.51 11.03 1.34
CA ARG A 164 -2.35 11.86 1.73
C ARG A 164 -1.15 11.09 2.27
N LEU A 165 -1.31 10.00 3.03
CA LEU A 165 -0.12 9.27 3.50
C LEU A 165 0.68 8.68 2.34
N LEU A 166 0.03 8.21 1.27
CA LEU A 166 0.74 7.76 0.08
C LEU A 166 1.22 8.94 -0.75
N ARG A 167 0.35 9.91 -1.03
CA ARG A 167 0.68 11.07 -1.88
C ARG A 167 1.77 11.96 -1.31
N ASP A 168 1.77 12.19 0.00
CA ASP A 168 2.70 13.12 0.65
C ASP A 168 4.03 12.44 1.00
N HIS A 169 4.10 11.09 0.93
CA HIS A 169 5.28 10.32 1.35
C HIS A 169 5.86 9.39 0.30
N LEU A 170 5.23 9.32 -0.88
CA LEU A 170 5.80 8.74 -2.08
C LEU A 170 5.98 9.88 -3.09
N PRO A 171 7.02 9.84 -3.93
CA PRO A 171 7.17 10.83 -4.98
C PRO A 171 5.96 10.78 -5.92
N GLY A 172 5.61 11.91 -6.54
CA GLY A 172 4.49 11.98 -7.50
C GLY A 172 4.62 10.98 -8.65
N ARG A 173 5.87 10.56 -8.93
CA ARG A 173 6.26 9.49 -9.83
C ARG A 173 7.34 8.63 -9.18
N LEU A 174 7.18 7.31 -9.22
CA LEU A 174 8.18 6.33 -8.81
C LEU A 174 8.55 5.45 -10.01
N VAL A 175 9.82 5.48 -10.44
CA VAL A 175 10.36 4.59 -11.46
C VAL A 175 11.27 3.57 -10.79
N VAL A 176 10.94 2.29 -10.91
CA VAL A 176 11.73 1.17 -10.40
C VAL A 176 12.29 0.39 -11.57
N ARG A 177 13.62 0.39 -11.67
CA ARG A 177 14.35 -0.36 -12.68
C ARG A 177 14.64 -1.75 -12.15
N SER A 178 13.68 -2.66 -12.36
CA SER A 178 13.90 -4.08 -12.07
C SER A 178 14.91 -4.58 -13.09
N ALA A 179 16.12 -4.92 -12.65
CA ALA A 179 17.18 -5.39 -13.52
C ALA A 179 16.74 -6.67 -14.26
N LEU A 180 16.12 -6.52 -15.43
CA LEU A 180 16.19 -7.48 -16.53
C LEU A 180 17.51 -7.34 -17.31
N HIS A 181 18.45 -6.52 -16.80
CA HIS A 181 19.85 -6.56 -17.22
C HIS A 181 20.31 -8.01 -17.09
N GLY A 182 20.59 -8.60 -18.25
CA GLY A 182 20.59 -10.03 -18.45
C GLY A 182 21.55 -10.79 -17.56
N ARG A 183 21.59 -12.10 -17.81
CA ARG A 183 22.57 -13.06 -17.29
C ARG A 183 24.05 -12.73 -17.61
N GLY A 184 24.42 -11.45 -17.79
CA GLY A 184 25.72 -10.96 -18.20
C GLY A 184 26.23 -9.72 -17.44
N ALA A 185 25.61 -9.32 -16.33
CA ALA A 185 26.30 -8.42 -15.38
C ALA A 185 27.26 -9.25 -14.50
N THR A 186 28.34 -9.73 -15.12
CA THR A 186 29.58 -9.94 -14.36
C THR A 186 30.06 -8.56 -13.96
N ASP A 187 29.89 -8.20 -12.69
CA ASP A 187 30.95 -7.68 -11.82
C ASP A 187 30.35 -7.30 -10.46
N GLY A 188 30.82 -7.98 -9.43
CA GLY A 188 30.26 -8.03 -8.07
C GLY A 188 30.37 -6.75 -7.24
N GLU A 189 29.72 -5.66 -7.65
CA GLU A 189 29.67 -4.39 -6.90
C GLU A 189 28.26 -3.93 -6.45
N GLY A 190 27.22 -4.70 -6.74
CA GLY A 190 25.85 -4.39 -6.27
C GLY A 190 25.55 -4.95 -4.88
N ASP A 191 24.78 -4.21 -4.06
CA ASP A 191 24.23 -4.72 -2.79
C ASP A 191 23.46 -6.04 -3.06
N PRO A 192 23.87 -7.19 -2.47
CA PRO A 192 23.19 -8.47 -2.65
C PRO A 192 21.70 -8.43 -2.31
N ALA A 193 21.29 -7.59 -1.36
CA ALA A 193 19.89 -7.41 -1.00
C ALA A 193 19.08 -6.72 -2.10
N ALA A 194 19.64 -5.69 -2.73
CA ALA A 194 19.03 -4.98 -3.85
C ALA A 194 18.93 -5.88 -5.10
N SER A 195 19.99 -6.64 -5.40
CA SER A 195 20.00 -7.61 -6.50
C SER A 195 18.93 -8.69 -6.34
N MET A 196 18.81 -9.26 -5.13
CA MET A 196 17.78 -10.24 -4.81
C MET A 196 16.37 -9.65 -4.84
N ALA A 197 16.19 -8.40 -4.42
CA ALA A 197 14.90 -7.72 -4.51
C ALA A 197 14.47 -7.51 -5.97
N GLY A 198 15.40 -7.12 -6.84
CA GLY A 198 15.15 -6.96 -8.29
C GLY A 198 14.79 -8.28 -8.96
N SER A 199 15.52 -9.36 -8.66
CA SER A 199 15.19 -10.70 -9.17
C SER A 199 13.80 -11.21 -8.77
N ARG A 200 13.32 -10.87 -7.57
CA ARG A 200 11.93 -11.22 -7.17
C ARG A 200 10.91 -10.42 -7.96
N LEU A 201 11.19 -9.15 -8.22
CA LEU A 201 10.30 -8.27 -8.97
C LEU A 201 10.21 -8.73 -10.43
N ALA A 202 11.35 -9.01 -11.08
CA ALA A 202 11.39 -9.58 -12.42
C ALA A 202 10.59 -10.87 -12.57
N ARG A 203 10.72 -11.82 -11.61
CA ARG A 203 9.93 -13.06 -11.63
C ARG A 203 8.43 -12.83 -11.47
N LEU A 204 8.03 -11.84 -10.67
CA LEU A 204 6.62 -11.48 -10.54
C LEU A 204 6.09 -10.87 -11.84
N ILE A 205 6.87 -10.01 -12.51
CA ILE A 205 6.50 -9.43 -13.80
C ILE A 205 6.29 -10.52 -14.85
N GLU A 206 7.19 -11.49 -14.95
CA GLU A 206 7.04 -12.61 -15.88
C GLU A 206 5.79 -13.45 -15.58
N LEU A 207 5.52 -13.75 -14.31
CA LEU A 207 4.28 -14.45 -13.93
C LEU A 207 3.03 -13.63 -14.28
N MET A 208 3.07 -12.30 -14.13
CA MET A 208 1.98 -11.42 -14.55
C MET A 208 1.78 -11.41 -16.07
N ARG A 209 2.88 -11.47 -16.84
CA ARG A 209 2.82 -11.60 -18.31
C ARG A 209 2.16 -12.91 -18.70
N GLU A 210 2.64 -14.04 -18.17
CA GLU A 210 2.11 -15.38 -18.46
C GLU A 210 0.60 -15.42 -18.18
N GLU A 211 0.18 -14.96 -17.00
CA GLU A 211 -1.23 -14.93 -16.63
C GLU A 211 -2.08 -14.01 -17.53
N ALA A 212 -1.53 -12.88 -17.99
CA ALA A 212 -2.21 -11.94 -18.89
C ALA A 212 -2.22 -12.38 -20.37
N VAL A 213 -1.47 -13.41 -20.74
CA VAL A 213 -1.41 -13.97 -22.10
C VAL A 213 -2.23 -15.25 -22.19
N ASP A 214 -1.97 -16.20 -21.29
CA ASP A 214 -2.52 -17.55 -21.41
C ASP A 214 -3.97 -17.59 -20.93
N GLU A 215 -4.27 -16.82 -19.88
CA GLU A 215 -5.57 -16.74 -19.20
C GLU A 215 -6.18 -18.11 -18.79
N GLY A 216 -7.12 -18.09 -17.85
CA GLY A 216 -7.71 -19.30 -17.30
C GLY A 216 -8.79 -19.01 -16.25
N PRO A 217 -9.46 -20.06 -15.74
CA PRO A 217 -10.44 -19.90 -14.67
C PRO A 217 -9.82 -19.22 -13.44
N GLY A 218 -10.28 -17.99 -13.16
CA GLY A 218 -9.83 -17.21 -12.01
C GLY A 218 -8.74 -16.17 -12.30
N SER A 219 -8.31 -16.01 -13.55
CA SER A 219 -7.23 -15.06 -13.94
C SER A 219 -7.46 -13.64 -13.46
N GLU A 220 -8.68 -13.11 -13.57
CA GLU A 220 -9.00 -11.76 -13.09
C GLU A 220 -8.63 -11.58 -11.59
N THR A 221 -8.97 -12.57 -10.76
CA THR A 221 -8.67 -12.54 -9.33
C THR A 221 -7.17 -12.76 -9.07
N LEU A 222 -6.55 -13.68 -9.81
CA LEU A 222 -5.12 -13.97 -9.67
C LEU A 222 -4.28 -12.74 -10.05
N ILE A 223 -4.55 -12.12 -11.19
CA ILE A 223 -3.92 -10.87 -11.64
C ILE A 223 -4.12 -9.74 -10.62
N GLY A 224 -5.31 -9.63 -10.01
CA GLY A 224 -5.55 -8.66 -8.94
C GLY A 224 -4.63 -8.86 -7.73
N HIS A 225 -4.39 -10.11 -7.32
CA HIS A 225 -3.44 -10.44 -6.25
C HIS A 225 -1.98 -10.23 -6.66
N LEU A 226 -1.60 -10.60 -7.88
CA LEU A 226 -0.26 -10.38 -8.42
C LEU A 226 0.05 -8.88 -8.50
N SER A 227 -0.92 -8.08 -8.94
CA SER A 227 -0.83 -6.62 -8.95
C SER A 227 -0.64 -6.05 -7.53
N ALA A 228 -1.40 -6.52 -6.53
CA ALA A 228 -1.18 -6.09 -5.14
C ALA A 228 0.22 -6.49 -4.63
N ALA A 229 0.72 -7.66 -5.02
CA ALA A 229 2.09 -8.08 -4.73
C ALA A 229 3.13 -7.20 -5.46
N LEU A 230 2.86 -6.77 -6.69
CA LEU A 230 3.70 -5.88 -7.49
C LEU A 230 3.88 -4.55 -6.76
N PHE A 231 2.80 -3.95 -6.26
CA PHE A 231 2.87 -2.74 -5.45
C PHE A 231 3.80 -2.93 -4.24
N ALA A 232 3.58 -3.99 -3.46
CA ALA A 232 4.38 -4.26 -2.26
C ALA A 232 5.87 -4.49 -2.57
N LEU A 233 6.18 -5.25 -3.63
CA LEU A 233 7.57 -5.51 -4.03
C LEU A 233 8.23 -4.28 -4.65
N THR A 234 7.50 -3.46 -5.40
CA THR A 234 7.98 -2.19 -5.95
C THR A 234 8.40 -1.24 -4.83
N LEU A 235 7.54 -1.06 -3.83
CA LEU A 235 7.86 -0.24 -2.64
C LEU A 235 9.05 -0.83 -1.86
N ARG A 236 9.12 -2.16 -1.71
CA ARG A 236 10.26 -2.82 -1.07
C ARG A 236 11.56 -2.55 -1.83
N PHE A 237 11.55 -2.73 -3.14
CA PHE A 237 12.73 -2.51 -3.96
C PHE A 237 13.19 -1.04 -3.87
N ALA A 238 12.26 -0.10 -4.03
CA ALA A 238 12.53 1.33 -3.90
C ALA A 238 13.10 1.72 -2.52
N SER A 239 12.75 0.97 -1.46
CA SER A 239 13.25 1.24 -0.10
C SER A 239 14.69 0.77 0.18
N VAL A 240 15.21 -0.17 -0.62
CA VAL A 240 16.57 -0.74 -0.44
C VAL A 240 17.56 -0.17 -1.47
N GLY A 241 17.06 0.51 -2.51
CA GLY A 241 17.89 1.09 -3.57
C GLY A 241 18.69 2.34 -3.15
N PRO A 242 19.77 2.67 -3.87
CA PRO A 242 20.65 3.81 -3.58
C PRO A 242 19.98 5.19 -3.78
N GLN A 243 18.82 5.24 -4.43
CA GLN A 243 18.03 6.44 -4.71
C GLN A 243 16.66 6.38 -4.03
N ALA A 244 16.59 5.90 -2.78
CA ALA A 244 15.34 5.85 -2.04
C ALA A 244 14.74 7.28 -1.93
N PRO A 245 13.52 7.52 -2.44
CA PRO A 245 12.93 8.86 -2.42
C PRO A 245 12.64 9.30 -0.98
N HIS A 246 12.73 10.61 -0.72
CA HIS A 246 12.29 11.22 0.55
C HIS A 246 10.85 10.80 0.90
N GLY A 247 10.56 10.66 2.20
CA GLY A 247 9.25 10.23 2.69
C GLY A 247 9.29 8.91 3.47
N LEU A 248 8.18 8.15 3.46
CA LEU A 248 8.03 6.92 4.26
C LEU A 248 8.97 5.81 3.77
N LEU A 249 9.32 5.79 2.49
CA LEU A 249 10.28 4.82 1.94
C LEU A 249 11.72 5.12 2.37
N ALA A 250 12.13 6.40 2.44
CA ALA A 250 13.45 6.77 2.98
C ALA A 250 13.63 6.32 4.44
N LEU A 251 12.55 6.19 5.22
CA LEU A 251 12.61 5.71 6.60
C LEU A 251 12.91 4.22 6.72
N ALA A 252 12.52 3.42 5.73
CA ALA A 252 12.86 2.00 5.71
C ALA A 252 14.38 1.80 5.64
N GLY A 253 15.09 2.70 4.95
CA GLY A 253 16.56 2.78 4.92
C GLY A 253 17.22 3.44 6.14
N ARG A 254 16.46 3.91 7.15
CA ARG A 254 17.00 4.58 8.35
C ARG A 254 16.64 3.82 9.65
N PRO A 255 17.33 2.71 9.97
CA PRO A 255 17.02 1.86 11.13
C PRO A 255 16.92 2.62 12.46
N ARG A 256 17.76 3.64 12.67
CA ARG A 256 17.77 4.42 13.92
C ARG A 256 16.51 5.24 14.16
N LEU A 257 15.74 5.58 13.11
CA LEU A 257 14.48 6.32 13.24
C LEU A 257 13.25 5.41 13.39
N GLN A 258 13.39 4.11 13.10
CA GLN A 258 12.30 3.14 13.16
C GLN A 258 11.60 3.06 14.54
N PRO A 259 12.29 3.13 15.69
CA PRO A 259 11.62 3.06 17.00
C PRO A 259 10.56 4.14 17.20
N ALA A 260 10.84 5.39 16.81
CA ALA A 260 9.89 6.49 16.92
C ALA A 260 8.67 6.29 15.99
N ILE A 261 8.91 5.83 14.76
CA ILE A 261 7.84 5.61 13.79
C ILE A 261 6.95 4.43 14.23
N SER A 262 7.55 3.33 14.67
CA SER A 262 6.81 2.20 15.24
C SER A 262 5.93 2.65 16.41
N ALA A 263 6.46 3.49 17.30
CA ALA A 263 5.72 4.05 18.41
C ALA A 263 4.49 4.90 17.97
N MET A 264 4.61 5.69 16.89
CA MET A 264 3.49 6.44 16.31
C MET A 264 2.36 5.53 15.84
N PHE A 265 2.70 4.39 15.23
CA PHE A 265 1.72 3.42 14.73
C PHE A 265 1.13 2.52 15.83
N GLU A 266 1.92 2.18 16.86
CA GLU A 266 1.52 1.26 17.92
C GLU A 266 0.66 1.91 19.00
N SER A 267 1.03 3.14 19.36
CA SER A 267 0.36 3.89 20.41
C SER A 267 0.01 5.28 19.92
N PRO A 268 -0.80 5.41 18.85
CA PRO A 268 -1.17 6.71 18.29
C PRO A 268 -1.87 7.59 19.33
N ALA A 269 -2.64 6.98 20.24
CA ALA A 269 -3.35 7.70 21.30
C ALA A 269 -2.45 8.30 22.38
N LYS A 270 -1.21 7.80 22.54
CA LYS A 270 -0.29 8.28 23.56
C LYS A 270 0.12 9.74 23.26
N PRO A 271 0.20 10.63 24.26
CA PRO A 271 0.66 12.00 24.08
C PRO A 271 2.18 12.05 23.91
N TRP A 272 2.66 11.58 22.75
CA TRP A 272 4.09 11.55 22.44
C TRP A 272 4.69 12.95 22.41
N THR A 273 5.88 13.10 23.00
CA THR A 273 6.72 14.29 22.88
C THR A 273 7.94 14.03 22.01
N LEU A 274 8.55 15.10 21.47
CA LEU A 274 9.81 14.97 20.72
C LEU A 274 10.93 14.36 21.57
N ASP A 275 10.98 14.66 22.87
CA ASP A 275 11.94 14.08 23.80
C ASP A 275 11.74 12.56 23.95
N GLN A 276 10.48 12.09 24.00
CA GLN A 276 10.18 10.67 24.05
C GLN A 276 10.56 9.96 22.74
N PHE A 277 10.31 10.57 21.58
CA PHE A 277 10.75 9.99 20.30
C PHE A 277 12.27 9.94 20.19
N ALA A 278 12.96 11.01 20.59
CA ALA A 278 14.41 11.06 20.59
C ALA A 278 15.02 9.99 21.51
N ALA A 279 14.44 9.79 22.69
CA ALA A 279 14.83 8.74 23.63
C ALA A 279 14.65 7.34 23.03
N LEU A 280 13.52 7.06 22.36
CA LEU A 280 13.30 5.78 21.67
C LEU A 280 14.37 5.50 20.59
N CYS A 281 14.87 6.55 19.94
CA CYS A 281 15.87 6.47 18.89
C CYS A 281 17.32 6.52 19.41
N ASN A 282 17.55 6.61 20.73
CA ASN A 282 18.86 6.85 21.33
C ASN A 282 19.57 8.07 20.71
N MET A 283 18.85 9.19 20.64
CA MET A 283 19.33 10.46 20.09
C MET A 283 19.02 11.61 21.05
N SER A 284 19.79 12.69 20.96
CA SER A 284 19.36 13.97 21.52
C SER A 284 18.14 14.50 20.75
N ARG A 285 17.30 15.32 21.40
CA ARG A 285 16.13 15.93 20.75
C ARG A 285 16.49 16.68 19.48
N ALA A 286 17.56 17.48 19.49
CA ALA A 286 18.00 18.24 18.32
C ALA A 286 18.40 17.32 17.16
N THR A 287 19.17 16.26 17.44
CA THR A 287 19.59 15.28 16.43
C THR A 287 18.40 14.53 15.85
N PHE A 288 17.45 14.10 16.69
CA PHE A 288 16.23 13.43 16.24
C PHE A 288 15.41 14.33 15.31
N VAL A 289 15.11 15.56 15.72
CA VAL A 289 14.31 16.49 14.92
C VAL A 289 14.96 16.74 13.55
N ARG A 290 16.27 17.00 13.53
CA ARG A 290 17.01 17.21 12.28
C ARG A 290 16.96 15.96 11.39
N GLN A 291 17.38 14.80 11.89
CA GLN A 291 17.43 13.58 11.08
C GLN A 291 16.06 13.10 10.60
N PHE A 292 15.01 13.31 11.39
CA PHE A 292 13.64 12.96 11.04
C PHE A 292 13.10 13.89 9.94
N GLN A 293 13.30 15.21 10.10
CA GLN A 293 12.94 16.21 9.09
C GLN A 293 13.72 15.98 7.79
N ASP A 294 15.02 15.67 7.85
CA ASP A 294 15.83 15.37 6.67
C ASP A 294 15.37 14.09 5.93
N ALA A 295 14.80 13.13 6.67
CA ALA A 295 14.32 11.87 6.09
C ALA A 295 12.93 12.02 5.43
N ILE A 296 12.02 12.69 6.11
CA ILE A 296 10.58 12.73 5.74
C ILE A 296 10.18 14.05 5.10
N GLY A 297 10.93 15.13 5.31
CA GLY A 297 10.58 16.48 4.89
C GLY A 297 9.55 17.17 5.80
N ARG A 298 9.12 16.54 6.90
CA ARG A 298 8.07 17.04 7.82
C ARG A 298 8.38 16.66 9.27
N SER A 299 7.71 17.35 10.20
CA SER A 299 7.95 17.14 11.63
C SER A 299 7.35 15.82 12.13
N ALA A 300 7.94 15.24 13.18
CA ALA A 300 7.42 14.03 13.82
C ALA A 300 5.98 14.18 14.35
N THR A 301 5.61 15.39 14.77
CA THR A 301 4.26 15.71 15.25
C THR A 301 3.23 15.75 14.11
N ASP A 302 3.64 16.22 12.91
CA ASP A 302 2.78 16.21 11.74
C ASP A 302 2.51 14.78 11.28
N VAL A 303 3.57 13.96 11.18
CA VAL A 303 3.46 12.54 10.82
C VAL A 303 2.55 11.79 11.81
N LEU A 304 2.72 11.99 13.12
CA LEU A 304 1.83 11.38 14.11
C LEU A 304 0.37 11.82 13.92
N THR A 305 0.14 13.09 13.58
CA THR A 305 -1.22 13.61 13.32
C THR A 305 -1.85 12.90 12.12
N GLU A 306 -1.09 12.66 11.06
CA GLU A 306 -1.57 11.95 9.88
C GLU A 306 -1.83 10.47 10.15
N VAL A 307 -0.97 9.81 10.93
CA VAL A 307 -1.22 8.45 11.41
C VAL A 307 -2.53 8.38 12.19
N ARG A 308 -2.78 9.34 13.09
CA ARG A 308 -4.05 9.42 13.86
C ARG A 308 -5.26 9.60 12.96
N MET A 309 -5.21 10.53 12.00
CA MET A 309 -6.33 10.74 11.08
C MET A 309 -6.56 9.53 10.16
N THR A 310 -5.49 8.82 9.82
CA THR A 310 -5.53 7.60 9.02
C THR A 310 -6.25 6.48 9.71
N LEU A 311 -5.92 6.25 10.97
CA LEU A 311 -6.61 5.28 11.79
C LEU A 311 -8.07 5.70 12.06
N ALA A 312 -8.33 6.99 12.26
CA ALA A 312 -9.69 7.49 12.43
C ALA A 312 -10.54 7.26 11.17
N GLY A 313 -10.04 7.64 9.99
CA GLY A 313 -10.70 7.44 8.70
C GLY A 313 -11.04 5.97 8.45
N ARG A 314 -10.08 5.08 8.69
CA ARG A 314 -10.30 3.63 8.56
C ARG A 314 -11.36 3.13 9.55
N THR A 315 -11.29 3.52 10.82
CA THR A 315 -12.26 3.11 11.84
C THR A 315 -13.67 3.65 11.54
N LEU A 316 -13.78 4.88 11.00
CA LEU A 316 -15.06 5.47 10.62
C LEU A 316 -15.82 4.64 9.57
N LEU A 317 -15.09 3.92 8.71
CA LEU A 317 -15.66 3.15 7.59
C LEU A 317 -15.78 1.66 7.90
N GLN A 318 -14.98 1.15 8.82
CA GLN A 318 -14.98 -0.27 9.21
C GLN A 318 -15.81 -0.54 10.47
N SER A 319 -16.32 0.49 11.15
CA SER A 319 -17.06 0.34 12.40
C SER A 319 -18.20 1.36 12.56
N GLY A 320 -19.15 1.03 13.43
CA GLY A 320 -20.26 1.91 13.82
C GLY A 320 -19.99 2.75 15.08
N LEU A 321 -18.75 2.83 15.57
CA LEU A 321 -18.40 3.59 16.78
C LEU A 321 -18.79 5.08 16.68
N ALA A 322 -19.04 5.75 17.79
CA ALA A 322 -19.32 7.18 17.77
C ALA A 322 -18.09 7.98 17.32
N VAL A 323 -18.31 9.14 16.69
CA VAL A 323 -17.20 10.02 16.22
C VAL A 323 -16.31 10.47 17.39
N ALA A 324 -16.92 10.73 18.55
CA ALA A 324 -16.21 11.10 19.78
C ALA A 324 -15.30 9.96 20.27
N GLU A 325 -15.84 8.73 20.37
CA GLU A 325 -15.07 7.53 20.75
C GLU A 325 -13.88 7.31 19.81
N ILE A 326 -14.07 7.53 18.51
CA ILE A 326 -12.98 7.42 17.53
C ILE A 326 -11.90 8.48 17.76
N GLY A 327 -12.30 9.72 18.08
CA GLY A 327 -11.38 10.80 18.44
C GLY A 327 -10.52 10.46 19.65
N GLU A 328 -11.13 9.95 20.71
CA GLU A 328 -10.42 9.47 21.91
C GLU A 328 -9.48 8.31 21.60
N MET A 329 -9.93 7.33 20.80
CA MET A 329 -9.12 6.18 20.37
C MET A 329 -7.85 6.59 19.62
N VAL A 330 -7.84 7.74 18.94
CA VAL A 330 -6.66 8.26 18.25
C VAL A 330 -5.95 9.38 19.02
N GLY A 331 -6.30 9.60 20.29
CA GLY A 331 -5.56 10.46 21.22
C GLY A 331 -6.01 11.91 21.29
N TYR A 332 -7.25 12.22 20.88
CA TYR A 332 -7.82 13.55 21.08
C TYR A 332 -8.72 13.56 22.30
N GLN A 333 -8.48 14.52 23.21
CA GLN A 333 -9.30 14.74 24.40
C GLN A 333 -10.49 15.69 24.14
N SER A 334 -10.58 16.25 22.93
CA SER A 334 -11.62 17.21 22.55
C SER A 334 -12.17 16.84 21.18
N ASP A 335 -13.47 16.57 21.12
CA ASP A 335 -14.21 16.30 19.89
C ASP A 335 -14.06 17.44 18.89
N ALA A 336 -14.13 18.69 19.37
CA ALA A 336 -13.95 19.86 18.52
C ALA A 336 -12.54 19.92 17.91
N ALA A 337 -11.51 19.56 18.67
CA ALA A 337 -10.14 19.50 18.16
C ALA A 337 -9.96 18.40 17.12
N PHE A 338 -10.50 17.19 17.39
CA PHE A 338 -10.48 16.08 16.45
C PHE A 338 -11.17 16.44 15.14
N GLN A 339 -12.42 16.91 15.20
CA GLN A 339 -13.20 17.25 14.01
C GLN A 339 -12.54 18.36 13.17
N ARG A 340 -11.95 19.37 13.82
CA ARG A 340 -11.24 20.46 13.14
C ARG A 340 -10.02 19.94 12.40
N VAL A 341 -9.20 19.12 13.04
CA VAL A 341 -7.99 18.56 12.41
C VAL A 341 -8.37 17.57 11.30
N PHE A 342 -9.38 16.74 11.52
CA PHE A 342 -9.89 15.81 10.52
C PHE A 342 -10.39 16.57 9.29
N LYS A 343 -11.25 17.58 9.46
CA LYS A 343 -11.73 18.40 8.34
C LYS A 343 -10.60 19.11 7.59
N ARG A 344 -9.61 19.64 8.31
CA ARG A 344 -8.43 20.29 7.70
C ARG A 344 -7.60 19.33 6.85
N LEU A 345 -7.41 18.09 7.31
CA LEU A 345 -6.55 17.12 6.64
C LEU A 345 -7.26 16.28 5.58
N ILE A 346 -8.55 15.99 5.79
CA ILE A 346 -9.36 15.12 4.93
C ILE A 346 -10.30 15.93 4.01
N GLY A 347 -10.53 17.21 4.29
CA GLY A 347 -11.40 18.10 3.51
C GLY A 347 -12.86 18.11 3.98
N VAL A 348 -13.34 17.01 4.57
CA VAL A 348 -14.72 16.86 5.05
C VAL A 348 -14.79 16.49 6.53
N THR A 349 -15.95 16.69 7.17
CA THR A 349 -16.14 16.28 8.57
C THR A 349 -16.17 14.75 8.71
N PRO A 350 -15.82 14.18 9.88
CA PRO A 350 -15.89 12.74 10.12
C PRO A 350 -17.25 12.11 9.80
N ALA A 351 -18.35 12.82 10.13
CA ALA A 351 -19.71 12.34 9.86
C ALA A 351 -20.01 12.27 8.36
N ARG A 352 -19.64 13.31 7.59
CA ARG A 352 -19.79 13.32 6.12
C ARG A 352 -18.89 12.28 5.47
N TYR A 353 -17.68 12.10 5.98
CA TYR A 353 -16.75 11.06 5.51
C TYR A 353 -17.34 9.65 5.67
N ARG A 354 -18.00 9.37 6.81
CA ARG A 354 -18.70 8.10 7.02
C ARG A 354 -19.88 7.94 6.06
N ALA A 355 -20.74 8.95 5.96
CA ALA A 355 -21.95 8.89 5.14
C ALA A 355 -21.67 8.66 3.65
N SER A 356 -20.54 9.16 3.16
CA SER A 356 -20.09 9.05 1.76
C SER A 356 -19.26 7.78 1.47
N GLY A 357 -19.10 6.86 2.43
CA GLY A 357 -18.22 5.70 2.25
C GLY A 357 -16.75 6.09 2.01
N GLY A 358 -16.34 7.25 2.53
CA GLY A 358 -15.00 7.80 2.36
C GLY A 358 -14.75 8.47 1.01
N GLN A 359 -15.80 8.83 0.27
CA GLN A 359 -15.68 9.68 -0.91
C GLN A 359 -15.56 11.14 -0.47
N VAL A 360 -14.44 11.77 -0.80
CA VAL A 360 -14.23 13.20 -0.61
C VAL A 360 -14.46 13.85 -1.96
N GLU A 361 -15.64 14.45 -2.17
CA GLU A 361 -15.85 15.32 -3.33
C GLU A 361 -14.89 16.52 -3.21
N ALA A 362 -14.06 16.72 -4.23
CA ALA A 362 -13.28 17.94 -4.35
C ALA A 362 -14.28 19.09 -4.54
N GLY A 363 -14.43 19.90 -3.49
CA GLY A 363 -15.17 21.16 -3.56
C GLY A 363 -14.33 22.27 -4.17
#